data_AF-A0A4Y2GL81-F1
#
_entry.id   AF-A0A4Y2GL81-F1
#
_cell.length_a   1.000
_cell.length_b   1.000
_cell.length_c   1.000
_cell.angle_alpha   90.00
_cell.angle_beta   90.00
_cell.angle_gamma   90.00
#
_symmetry.space_group_name_H-M   'P 1'
#
loop_
_entity.id
_entity.type
_entity.pdbx_description
1 polymer ?
#
loop_
_entity_poly.entity_id
_entity_poly.type
_entity_poly.pdbx_seq_one_letter_code
_entity_poly.pdbx_strand_id
1 'polypeptide(L)'
;MRKGTKSSLYTSFSPITEDVKPEGSQYVEVDGGHLLHKIVWRQQATFGAIADRYVQYLNNKYGQDIAVIFYGFPDDDKKSTKNCERLRRAAHFSPDVMFHEETVLQYTKEKLLANECNKKRFIELLKKALQKANICVQQAVEDADLTIVNTAISVAPQYDYVRVVGEDIDLLILLTALASTHSKNKFISLFLKHEELLNRVTTFLNPQATTEQITEAGGNVLVALYGGDPATQNLDELRYHSFVKAAAKTKFNLARLPPTTDAAQLHAMRSYHQVQTWLGNEKDPLKWGWTHTPSGLFPKKSEKDPTPESLLQCISCTCKKGCTNACGCRKADLHCYLLCKHCIGQSCENPMPVILDNESEEGDAPAPIDMVDEQLECEDIEL
;
A
#
# COMPACT_ATOMS: atom_id res chain seq x y z
N MET A 1 -4.23 -3.79 -6.10
CA MET A 1 -2.84 -3.97 -5.62
C MET A 1 -2.85 -4.89 -4.41
N ARG A 2 -1.84 -5.75 -4.23
CA ARG A 2 -1.80 -6.82 -3.23
C ARG A 2 -2.18 -6.30 -1.82
N LYS A 3 -3.12 -6.96 -1.14
CA LYS A 3 -3.25 -6.85 0.32
C LYS A 3 -2.13 -7.70 0.92
N GLY A 4 -0.92 -7.15 0.97
CA GLY A 4 0.19 -7.75 1.70
C GLY A 4 0.04 -7.55 3.20
N THR A 5 0.76 -8.37 3.98
CA THR A 5 1.16 -8.05 5.36
C THR A 5 1.69 -6.61 5.39
N LYS A 6 1.29 -5.80 6.39
CA LYS A 6 1.34 -4.31 6.39
C LYS A 6 2.63 -3.65 5.84
N SER A 7 3.80 -4.29 5.87
CA SER A 7 4.79 -4.17 4.80
C SER A 7 5.79 -5.35 4.89
N SER A 8 6.18 -5.96 3.77
CA SER A 8 7.34 -6.87 3.73
C SER A 8 8.67 -6.13 3.90
N LEU A 9 8.64 -4.79 4.01
CA LEU A 9 9.82 -3.99 4.23
C LEU A 9 10.30 -4.10 5.69
N TYR A 10 9.40 -4.37 6.63
CA TYR A 10 9.77 -4.60 8.03
C TYR A 10 10.69 -5.82 8.22
N THR A 11 10.54 -6.86 7.39
CA THR A 11 11.42 -8.05 7.45
C THR A 11 12.84 -7.77 6.95
N SER A 12 13.06 -6.64 6.26
CA SER A 12 14.38 -6.20 5.83
C SER A 12 15.17 -5.54 6.96
N PHE A 13 14.53 -5.18 8.09
CA PHE A 13 15.21 -4.64 9.26
C PHE A 13 15.51 -5.74 10.28
N SER A 14 16.70 -5.68 10.87
CA SER A 14 17.02 -6.51 12.02
C SER A 14 16.26 -5.96 13.23
N PRO A 15 15.44 -6.77 13.92
CA PRO A 15 14.76 -6.32 15.13
C PRO A 15 15.80 -6.04 16.20
N ILE A 16 15.68 -4.88 16.84
CA ILE A 16 16.46 -4.57 18.03
C ILE A 16 15.75 -5.28 19.20
N THR A 17 16.41 -6.27 19.79
CA THR A 17 15.84 -7.12 20.85
C THR A 17 15.98 -6.53 22.25
N GLU A 18 16.88 -5.58 22.44
CA GLU A 18 17.09 -4.88 23.71
C GLU A 18 16.66 -3.42 23.55
N ASP A 19 15.77 -2.95 24.42
CA ASP A 19 15.38 -1.55 24.42
C ASP A 19 16.62 -0.75 24.87
N VAL A 20 17.33 -0.18 23.91
CA VAL A 20 18.47 0.69 24.18
C VAL A 20 17.91 1.88 24.93
N LYS A 21 18.04 1.86 26.26
CA LYS A 21 17.85 3.04 27.08
C LYS A 21 18.98 3.99 26.68
N PRO A 22 18.68 5.09 25.98
CA PRO A 22 19.73 5.97 25.55
C PRO A 22 20.38 6.59 26.79
N GLU A 23 21.70 6.63 26.83
CA GLU A 23 22.40 7.44 27.83
C GLU A 23 22.27 8.91 27.40
N GLY A 24 21.28 9.63 27.92
CA GLY A 24 21.05 11.02 27.56
C GLY A 24 19.60 11.47 27.72
N SER A 25 19.33 12.71 27.31
CA SER A 25 17.99 13.27 27.19
C SER A 25 17.23 12.60 26.03
N GLN A 26 15.96 12.26 26.28
CA GLN A 26 15.12 11.58 25.30
C GLN A 26 13.78 12.29 25.15
N TYR A 27 13.29 12.38 23.92
CA TYR A 27 11.91 12.77 23.61
C TYR A 27 11.20 11.64 22.85
N VAL A 28 9.93 11.37 23.20
CA VAL A 28 9.15 10.29 22.57
C VAL A 28 7.88 10.83 21.94
N GLU A 29 7.76 10.61 20.64
CA GLU A 29 6.54 10.88 19.88
C GLU A 29 5.81 9.59 19.56
N VAL A 30 4.55 9.53 19.94
CA VAL A 30 3.70 8.36 19.76
C VAL A 30 2.56 8.69 18.80
N ASP A 31 2.45 7.90 17.74
CA ASP A 31 1.26 7.89 16.90
C ASP A 31 0.05 7.45 17.73
N GLY A 32 -0.91 8.36 17.88
CA GLY A 32 -2.15 8.13 18.61
C GLY A 32 -3.01 7.03 17.97
N GLY A 33 -2.98 6.89 16.64
CA GLY A 33 -3.63 5.81 15.91
C GLY A 33 -3.06 4.45 16.30
N HIS A 34 -1.73 4.30 16.27
CA HIS A 34 -1.02 3.14 16.79
C HIS A 34 -1.33 2.87 18.27
N LEU A 35 -1.29 3.91 19.11
CA LEU A 35 -1.52 3.80 20.54
C LEU A 35 -2.88 3.16 20.85
N LEU A 36 -3.96 3.59 20.17
CA LEU A 36 -5.32 3.06 20.36
C LEU A 36 -5.38 1.52 20.29
N HIS A 37 -4.51 0.89 19.51
CA HIS A 37 -4.49 -0.56 19.36
C HIS A 37 -3.61 -1.30 20.38
N LYS A 38 -2.73 -0.60 21.13
CA LYS A 38 -1.81 -1.24 22.09
C LYS A 38 -2.45 -1.74 23.38
N ILE A 39 -3.51 -1.10 23.84
CA ILE A 39 -4.15 -1.48 25.11
C ILE A 39 -5.32 -2.43 24.86
N VAL A 40 -5.37 -3.51 25.63
CA VAL A 40 -6.51 -4.43 25.67
C VAL A 40 -7.58 -3.87 26.59
N TRP A 41 -8.78 -3.67 26.04
CA TRP A 41 -9.94 -3.20 26.81
C TRP A 41 -10.58 -4.39 27.51
N ARG A 42 -10.64 -4.34 28.84
CA ARG A 42 -11.31 -5.39 29.64
C ARG A 42 -12.81 -5.19 29.55
N GLN A 43 -13.55 -6.30 29.48
CA GLN A 43 -15.00 -6.26 29.62
C GLN A 43 -15.37 -5.70 31.00
N GLN A 44 -16.49 -4.98 31.06
CA GLN A 44 -16.99 -4.30 32.27
C GLN A 44 -16.11 -3.16 32.83
N ALA A 45 -15.01 -2.80 32.17
CA ALA A 45 -14.26 -1.60 32.52
C ALA A 45 -15.03 -0.34 32.12
N THR A 46 -14.87 0.74 32.88
CA THR A 46 -15.37 2.07 32.51
C THR A 46 -14.43 2.73 31.49
N PHE A 47 -14.94 3.70 30.72
CA PHE A 47 -14.09 4.44 29.77
C PHE A 47 -12.95 5.21 30.46
N GLY A 48 -13.17 5.74 31.67
CA GLY A 48 -12.14 6.38 32.48
C GLY A 48 -11.05 5.39 32.87
N ALA A 49 -11.43 4.21 33.40
CA ALA A 49 -10.47 3.16 33.74
C ALA A 49 -9.70 2.66 32.50
N ILE A 50 -10.33 2.65 31.33
CA ILE A 50 -9.65 2.34 30.07
C ILE A 50 -8.62 3.43 29.74
N ALA A 51 -8.99 4.71 29.81
CA ALA A 51 -8.08 5.83 29.54
C ALA A 51 -6.90 5.87 30.51
N ASP A 52 -7.12 5.60 31.80
CA ASP A 52 -6.06 5.49 32.81
C ASP A 52 -5.03 4.42 32.44
N ARG A 53 -5.44 3.32 31.82
CA ARG A 53 -4.51 2.29 31.36
C ARG A 53 -3.62 2.75 30.21
N TYR A 54 -4.09 3.66 29.36
CA TYR A 54 -3.24 4.28 28.33
C TYR A 54 -2.19 5.20 28.98
N VAL A 55 -2.61 6.03 29.94
CA VAL A 55 -1.70 6.89 30.71
C VAL A 55 -0.63 6.05 31.41
N GLN A 56 -1.03 5.00 32.13
CA GLN A 56 -0.12 4.09 32.81
C GLN A 56 0.85 3.41 31.85
N TYR A 57 0.37 2.97 30.68
CA TYR A 57 1.23 2.36 29.66
C TYR A 57 2.32 3.33 29.17
N LEU A 58 1.95 4.57 28.84
CA LEU A 58 2.90 5.56 28.35
C LEU A 58 3.96 5.90 29.40
N ASN A 59 3.52 6.21 30.62
CA ASN A 59 4.43 6.55 31.71
C ASN A 59 5.39 5.40 32.07
N ASN A 60 4.87 4.17 32.14
CA ASN A 60 5.69 3.01 32.49
C ASN A 60 6.68 2.64 31.39
N LYS A 61 6.32 2.85 30.12
CA LYS A 61 7.13 2.42 28.98
C LYS A 61 8.15 3.47 28.54
N TYR A 62 7.76 4.74 28.52
CA TYR A 62 8.56 5.81 27.92
C TYR A 62 9.06 6.84 28.94
N GLY A 63 8.50 6.89 30.15
CA GLY A 63 8.95 7.81 31.20
C GLY A 63 8.36 9.21 31.06
N GLN A 64 9.22 10.23 30.97
CA GLN A 64 8.85 11.64 30.82
C GLN A 64 9.10 12.12 29.39
N ASP A 65 8.70 13.36 29.08
CA ASP A 65 8.91 14.01 27.77
C ASP A 65 8.31 13.23 26.59
N ILE A 66 7.00 12.94 26.74
CA ILE A 66 6.19 12.20 25.77
C ILE A 66 5.19 13.15 25.12
N ALA A 67 5.07 13.07 23.80
CA ALA A 67 3.96 13.61 23.04
C ALA A 67 3.17 12.51 22.33
N VAL A 68 1.84 12.62 22.38
CA VAL A 68 0.93 11.75 21.62
C VAL A 68 0.22 12.60 20.57
N ILE A 69 0.30 12.18 19.31
CA ILE A 69 -0.29 12.91 18.19
C ILE A 69 -1.43 12.06 17.61
N PHE A 70 -2.67 12.54 17.77
CA PHE A 70 -3.83 11.88 17.17
C PHE A 70 -4.10 12.46 15.78
N TYR A 71 -4.62 11.60 14.89
CA TYR A 71 -5.14 12.06 13.61
C TYR A 71 -6.43 12.88 13.82
N GLY A 72 -6.73 13.71 12.82
CA GLY A 72 -7.83 14.66 12.84
C GLY A 72 -9.09 14.15 12.18
N PHE A 73 -10.14 14.96 12.30
CA PHE A 73 -11.43 14.73 11.67
C PHE A 73 -11.91 16.04 11.05
N PRO A 74 -11.56 16.32 9.78
CA PRO A 74 -11.91 17.58 9.15
C PRO A 74 -13.43 17.73 8.99
N ASP A 75 -13.93 18.96 9.04
CA ASP A 75 -15.37 19.25 8.93
C ASP A 75 -15.92 18.99 7.51
N ASP A 76 -15.07 19.05 6.47
CA ASP A 76 -15.41 18.81 5.06
C ASP A 76 -14.73 17.53 4.53
N ASP A 77 -15.18 16.37 5.01
CA ASP A 77 -14.69 15.05 4.61
C ASP A 77 -14.85 14.77 3.10
N LYS A 78 -15.67 15.53 2.37
CA LYS A 78 -15.93 15.27 0.95
C LYS A 78 -14.73 15.62 0.07
N LYS A 79 -13.88 16.55 0.50
CA LYS A 79 -12.64 16.93 -0.20
C LYS A 79 -11.43 16.08 0.18
N SER A 80 -11.57 15.22 1.18
CA SER A 80 -10.51 14.35 1.64
C SER A 80 -10.32 13.15 0.70
N THR A 81 -9.06 12.88 0.33
CA THR A 81 -8.65 11.65 -0.36
C THR A 81 -8.73 10.42 0.55
N LYS A 82 -8.79 10.60 1.88
CA LYS A 82 -8.88 9.53 2.87
C LYS A 82 -10.32 9.06 3.12
N ASN A 83 -11.33 9.85 2.75
CA ASN A 83 -12.74 9.54 2.98
C ASN A 83 -13.17 8.20 2.35
N CYS A 84 -12.75 7.92 1.10
CA CYS A 84 -13.00 6.62 0.46
C CYS A 84 -12.54 5.43 1.33
N GLU A 85 -11.36 5.52 1.92
CA GLU A 85 -10.81 4.46 2.78
C GLU A 85 -11.54 4.40 4.14
N ARG A 86 -11.97 5.54 4.69
CA ARG A 86 -12.82 5.59 5.91
C ARG A 86 -14.17 4.88 5.68
N LEU A 87 -14.86 5.22 4.59
CA LEU A 87 -16.13 4.59 4.22
C LEU A 87 -15.99 3.07 4.01
N ARG A 88 -14.88 2.63 3.39
CA ARG A 88 -14.60 1.19 3.23
C ARG A 88 -14.43 0.47 4.57
N ARG A 89 -13.86 1.12 5.59
CA ARG A 89 -13.64 0.54 6.93
C ARG A 89 -14.90 0.57 7.80
N ALA A 90 -15.88 1.42 7.48
CA ALA A 90 -17.10 1.60 8.25
C ALA A 90 -18.15 0.48 8.07
N ALA A 91 -17.87 -0.63 7.36
CA ALA A 91 -18.89 -1.64 7.04
C ALA A 91 -19.44 -2.43 8.26
N HIS A 92 -18.80 -2.38 9.44
CA HIS A 92 -19.18 -3.14 10.63
C HIS A 92 -19.00 -2.33 11.93
N PHE A 93 -19.79 -1.28 12.10
CA PHE A 93 -19.69 -0.34 13.22
C PHE A 93 -20.75 -0.60 14.31
N SER A 94 -20.45 -0.25 15.56
CA SER A 94 -21.47 -0.14 16.61
C SER A 94 -22.38 1.06 16.34
N PRO A 95 -23.60 1.12 16.93
CA PRO A 95 -24.39 2.34 16.97
C PRO A 95 -23.60 3.52 17.55
N ASP A 96 -24.10 4.72 17.33
CA ASP A 96 -23.55 5.91 18.01
C ASP A 96 -23.83 5.81 19.52
N VAL A 97 -22.79 5.86 20.35
CA VAL A 97 -22.87 5.67 21.80
C VAL A 97 -22.43 6.95 22.48
N MET A 98 -23.32 7.51 23.29
CA MET A 98 -22.97 8.59 24.22
C MET A 98 -22.39 7.96 25.48
N PHE A 99 -21.15 8.29 25.82
CA PHE A 99 -20.46 7.79 27.00
C PHE A 99 -19.61 8.87 27.67
N HIS A 100 -19.42 8.72 28.98
CA HIS A 100 -18.53 9.51 29.82
C HIS A 100 -17.60 8.57 30.62
N GLU A 101 -16.74 9.12 31.47
CA GLU A 101 -15.69 8.36 32.18
C GLU A 101 -16.23 7.16 32.99
N GLU A 102 -17.41 7.27 33.58
CA GLU A 102 -18.02 6.22 34.41
C GLU A 102 -18.85 5.20 33.60
N THR A 103 -19.11 5.48 32.32
CA THR A 103 -19.90 4.57 31.48
C THR A 103 -19.16 3.25 31.28
N VAL A 104 -19.84 2.13 31.52
CA VAL A 104 -19.28 0.79 31.34
C VAL A 104 -19.24 0.40 29.87
N LEU A 105 -18.11 -0.14 29.41
CA LEU A 105 -17.93 -0.63 28.04
C LEU A 105 -18.93 -1.75 27.69
N GLN A 106 -19.82 -1.47 26.73
CA GLN A 106 -20.82 -2.42 26.23
C GLN A 106 -20.41 -3.14 24.93
N TYR A 107 -19.45 -2.59 24.20
CA TYR A 107 -19.03 -3.08 22.89
C TYR A 107 -17.57 -3.49 22.90
N THR A 108 -17.18 -4.41 22.03
CA THR A 108 -15.76 -4.71 21.77
C THR A 108 -15.06 -3.44 21.25
N LYS A 109 -13.77 -3.28 21.60
CA LYS A 109 -12.93 -2.16 21.14
C LYS A 109 -13.03 -1.94 19.63
N GLU A 110 -12.97 -3.02 18.85
CA GLU A 110 -12.96 -2.99 17.38
C GLU A 110 -14.26 -2.41 16.83
N LYS A 111 -15.42 -2.87 17.33
CA LYS A 111 -16.73 -2.35 16.92
C LYS A 111 -16.94 -0.89 17.32
N LEU A 112 -16.48 -0.51 18.51
CA LEU A 112 -16.63 0.86 18.99
C LEU A 112 -15.77 1.83 18.18
N LEU A 113 -14.48 1.50 17.97
CA LEU A 113 -13.55 2.33 17.21
C LEU A 113 -13.79 2.30 15.69
N ALA A 114 -14.60 1.37 15.18
CA ALA A 114 -15.05 1.38 13.78
C ALA A 114 -16.09 2.47 13.50
N ASN A 115 -16.82 2.94 14.52
CA ASN A 115 -17.72 4.09 14.42
C ASN A 115 -16.92 5.39 14.61
N GLU A 116 -16.95 6.28 13.62
CA GLU A 116 -16.18 7.51 13.64
C GLU A 116 -16.57 8.46 14.78
N CYS A 117 -17.87 8.61 15.06
CA CYS A 117 -18.36 9.45 16.16
C CYS A 117 -17.88 8.93 17.51
N ASN A 118 -17.98 7.62 17.74
CA ASN A 118 -17.49 7.00 18.97
C ASN A 118 -15.98 7.13 19.10
N LYS A 119 -15.25 6.95 17.99
CA LYS A 119 -13.80 7.12 17.93
C LYS A 119 -13.38 8.55 18.26
N LYS A 120 -14.06 9.56 17.70
CA LYS A 120 -13.89 10.98 18.03
C LYS A 120 -14.06 11.22 19.53
N ARG A 121 -15.17 10.75 20.11
CA ARG A 121 -15.46 10.92 21.54
C ARG A 121 -14.44 10.23 22.43
N PHE A 122 -14.01 9.02 22.08
CA PHE A 122 -13.01 8.30 22.85
C PHE A 122 -11.64 8.99 22.79
N ILE A 123 -11.22 9.47 21.61
CA ILE A 123 -9.98 10.25 21.48
C ILE A 123 -10.06 11.50 22.35
N GLU A 124 -11.18 12.23 22.34
CA GLU A 124 -11.32 13.43 23.16
C GLU A 124 -11.25 13.13 24.67
N LEU A 125 -11.87 12.04 25.12
CA LEU A 125 -11.75 11.57 26.50
C LEU A 125 -10.29 11.21 26.84
N LEU A 126 -9.61 10.49 25.95
CA LEU A 126 -8.22 10.07 26.15
C LEU A 126 -7.26 11.28 26.16
N LYS A 127 -7.45 12.25 25.27
CA LYS A 127 -6.67 13.50 25.24
C LYS A 127 -6.73 14.20 26.60
N LYS A 128 -7.93 14.34 27.18
CA LYS A 128 -8.11 14.94 28.53
C LYS A 128 -7.40 14.16 29.62
N ALA A 129 -7.49 12.83 29.60
CA ALA A 129 -6.83 11.98 30.58
C ALA A 129 -5.29 12.09 30.50
N LEU A 130 -4.73 12.11 29.28
CA LEU A 130 -3.31 12.29 29.03
C LEU A 130 -2.82 13.67 29.48
N GLN A 131 -3.55 14.73 29.14
CA GLN A 131 -3.23 16.10 29.56
C GLN A 131 -3.27 16.26 31.09
N LYS A 132 -4.25 15.64 31.77
CA LYS A 132 -4.33 15.61 33.23
C LYS A 132 -3.13 14.91 33.87
N ALA A 133 -2.50 13.99 33.15
CA ALA A 133 -1.27 13.30 33.57
C ALA A 133 0.02 14.00 33.09
N ASN A 134 -0.06 15.26 32.62
CA ASN A 134 1.05 16.05 32.09
C ASN A 134 1.74 15.44 30.85
N ILE A 135 1.05 14.60 30.08
CA ILE A 135 1.54 14.11 28.80
C ILE A 135 1.14 15.13 27.72
N CYS A 136 2.07 15.51 26.85
CA CYS A 136 1.78 16.42 25.75
C CYS A 136 0.88 15.72 24.73
N VAL A 137 -0.15 16.43 24.26
CA VAL A 137 -1.10 15.87 23.29
C VAL A 137 -1.37 16.88 22.19
N GLN A 138 -1.23 16.44 20.96
CA GLN A 138 -1.57 17.21 19.77
C GLN A 138 -2.59 16.44 18.94
N GLN A 139 -3.30 17.16 18.07
CA GLN A 139 -4.21 16.57 17.11
C GLN A 139 -3.97 17.21 15.75
N ALA A 140 -3.68 16.38 14.75
CA ALA A 140 -3.53 16.82 13.39
C ALA A 140 -4.88 17.27 12.80
N VAL A 141 -4.83 18.01 11.69
CA VAL A 141 -6.05 18.42 10.95
C VAL A 141 -6.73 17.21 10.34
N GLU A 142 -5.94 16.30 9.78
CA GLU A 142 -6.45 15.08 9.15
C GLU A 142 -5.53 13.89 9.41
N ASP A 143 -4.38 13.84 8.76
CA ASP A 143 -3.41 12.75 8.88
C ASP A 143 -2.30 13.15 9.85
N ALA A 144 -1.94 12.25 10.77
CA ALA A 144 -0.96 12.55 11.82
C ALA A 144 0.49 12.36 11.36
N ASP A 145 0.74 11.64 10.26
CA ASP A 145 2.07 11.13 9.94
C ASP A 145 3.06 12.28 9.71
N LEU A 146 2.65 13.28 8.93
CA LEU A 146 3.46 14.47 8.68
C LEU A 146 3.67 15.31 9.95
N THR A 147 2.65 15.45 10.78
CA THR A 147 2.76 16.21 12.04
C THR A 147 3.72 15.53 13.02
N ILE A 148 3.68 14.20 13.11
CA ILE A 148 4.63 13.40 13.89
C ILE A 148 6.04 13.67 13.37
N VAL A 149 6.31 13.42 12.08
CA VAL A 149 7.67 13.58 11.56
C VAL A 149 8.21 15.01 11.71
N ASN A 150 7.40 16.04 11.44
CA ASN A 150 7.83 17.42 11.60
C ASN A 150 8.09 17.80 13.06
N THR A 151 7.26 17.31 14.00
CA THR A 151 7.49 17.56 15.43
C THR A 151 8.80 16.92 15.85
N ALA A 152 9.03 15.66 15.48
CA ALA A 152 10.25 14.93 15.80
C ALA A 152 11.51 15.64 15.29
N ILE A 153 11.47 16.13 14.04
CA ILE A 153 12.58 16.89 13.44
C ILE A 153 12.79 18.23 14.17
N SER A 154 11.71 18.93 14.52
CA SER A 154 11.80 20.24 15.19
C SER A 154 12.38 20.17 16.60
N VAL A 155 12.12 19.08 17.34
CA VAL A 155 12.63 18.89 18.70
C VAL A 155 14.00 18.21 18.72
N ALA A 156 14.42 17.57 17.63
CA ALA A 156 15.71 16.87 17.53
C ALA A 156 16.93 17.68 17.98
N PRO A 157 17.05 19.01 17.73
CA PRO A 157 18.19 19.79 18.23
C PRO A 157 18.27 19.94 19.75
N GLN A 158 17.19 19.64 20.49
CA GLN A 158 17.08 19.86 21.94
C GLN A 158 17.36 18.61 22.77
N TYR A 159 17.41 17.44 22.13
CA TYR A 159 17.53 16.15 22.81
C TYR A 159 18.63 15.32 22.17
N ASP A 160 19.26 14.47 22.96
CA ASP A 160 20.25 13.51 22.45
C ASP A 160 19.58 12.46 21.57
N TYR A 161 18.34 12.08 21.92
CA TYR A 161 17.56 11.07 21.20
C TYR A 161 16.09 11.48 21.04
N VAL A 162 15.59 11.41 19.80
CA VAL A 162 14.16 11.51 19.50
C VAL A 162 13.67 10.18 18.95
N ARG A 163 12.65 9.61 19.59
CA ARG A 163 12.05 8.33 19.19
C ARG A 163 10.64 8.56 18.66
N VAL A 164 10.41 8.17 17.41
CA VAL A 164 9.06 8.09 16.82
C VAL A 164 8.53 6.66 16.98
N VAL A 165 7.32 6.53 17.51
CA VAL A 165 6.66 5.25 17.78
C VAL A 165 5.38 5.14 16.96
N GLY A 166 5.40 4.25 15.98
CA GLY A 166 4.25 3.92 15.14
C GLY A 166 4.43 2.61 14.39
N GLU A 167 3.38 2.16 13.72
CA GLU A 167 3.40 0.95 12.85
C GLU A 167 3.29 1.30 11.36
N ASP A 168 2.98 2.55 11.04
CA ASP A 168 2.83 2.97 9.65
C ASP A 168 4.19 3.14 8.98
N ILE A 169 4.35 2.56 7.80
CA ILE A 169 5.58 2.66 7.02
C ILE A 169 5.77 4.08 6.48
N ASP A 170 4.67 4.82 6.33
CA ASP A 170 4.67 6.21 5.90
C ASP A 170 5.52 7.07 6.86
N LEU A 171 5.52 6.78 8.17
CA LEU A 171 6.38 7.46 9.14
C LEU A 171 7.87 7.29 8.83
N LEU A 172 8.31 6.07 8.47
CA LEU A 172 9.70 5.81 8.13
C LEU A 172 10.11 6.47 6.82
N ILE A 173 9.23 6.43 5.82
CA ILE A 173 9.43 7.07 4.51
C ILE A 173 9.55 8.59 4.70
N LEU A 174 8.63 9.19 5.46
CA LEU A 174 8.63 10.62 5.76
C LEU A 174 9.85 11.06 6.57
N LEU A 175 10.22 10.31 7.62
CA LEU A 175 11.45 10.58 8.38
C LEU A 175 12.67 10.58 7.47
N THR A 176 12.77 9.60 6.56
CA THR A 176 13.89 9.52 5.63
C THR A 176 13.91 10.71 4.67
N ALA A 177 12.76 11.04 4.06
CA ALA A 177 12.65 12.12 3.10
C ALA A 177 12.92 13.49 3.75
N LEU A 178 12.27 13.78 4.88
CA LEU A 178 12.29 15.10 5.52
C LEU A 178 13.50 15.31 6.42
N ALA A 179 14.06 14.27 7.06
CA ALA A 179 15.27 14.44 7.86
C ALA A 179 16.53 14.54 6.98
N SER A 180 16.51 14.02 5.74
CA SER A 180 17.66 14.05 4.82
C SER A 180 18.04 15.46 4.33
N THR A 181 17.13 16.43 4.41
CA THR A 181 17.43 17.84 4.14
C THR A 181 18.27 18.49 5.25
N HIS A 182 18.30 17.87 6.44
CA HIS A 182 19.00 18.37 7.63
C HIS A 182 20.18 17.51 8.09
N SER A 183 20.29 16.24 7.66
CA SER A 183 21.48 15.42 7.91
C SER A 183 21.73 14.39 6.81
N LYS A 184 23.01 14.05 6.59
CA LYS A 184 23.48 13.02 5.65
C LYS A 184 23.04 11.62 6.13
N ASN A 185 21.76 11.28 6.01
CA ASN A 185 21.22 10.03 6.52
C ASN A 185 21.51 8.85 5.58
N LYS A 186 22.13 7.80 6.15
CA LYS A 186 22.49 6.51 5.51
C LYS A 186 21.30 5.67 5.01
N PHE A 187 20.05 6.06 5.29
CA PHE A 187 18.87 5.21 5.08
C PHE A 187 18.43 5.07 3.61
N ILE A 188 18.92 5.95 2.75
CA ILE A 188 18.82 5.79 1.28
C ILE A 188 19.39 4.42 0.86
N SER A 189 20.26 3.80 1.69
CA SER A 189 20.83 2.47 1.45
C SER A 189 19.89 1.28 1.38
N LEU A 190 18.70 1.33 1.95
CA LEU A 190 17.77 0.20 1.79
C LEU A 190 17.15 0.16 0.39
N PHE A 191 16.99 1.33 -0.26
CA PHE A 191 16.66 1.43 -1.68
C PHE A 191 17.89 1.25 -2.59
N LEU A 192 19.12 1.30 -2.06
CA LEU A 192 20.39 1.22 -2.82
C LEU A 192 20.69 -0.14 -3.46
N LYS A 193 19.89 -1.21 -3.25
CA LYS A 193 20.08 -2.42 -4.07
C LYS A 193 19.81 -2.16 -5.57
N HIS A 194 19.09 -1.07 -5.89
CA HIS A 194 18.94 -0.58 -7.26
C HIS A 194 19.06 0.95 -7.28
N GLU A 195 20.26 1.46 -7.55
CA GLU A 195 20.54 2.90 -7.70
C GLU A 195 19.59 3.56 -8.74
N GLU A 196 19.17 2.81 -9.76
CA GLU A 196 18.18 3.25 -10.74
C GLU A 196 16.79 3.53 -10.16
N LEU A 197 16.36 2.83 -9.10
CA LEU A 197 15.07 3.08 -8.46
C LEU A 197 15.09 4.38 -7.65
N LEU A 198 16.24 4.78 -7.11
CA LEU A 198 16.37 6.04 -6.40
C LEU A 198 16.15 7.23 -7.31
N ASN A 199 16.77 7.24 -8.50
CA ASN A 199 16.54 8.29 -9.49
C ASN A 199 15.05 8.39 -9.86
N ARG A 200 14.35 7.25 -9.98
CA ARG A 200 12.91 7.23 -10.28
C ARG A 200 12.05 7.72 -9.11
N VAL A 201 12.46 7.48 -7.86
CA VAL A 201 11.79 8.01 -6.66
C VAL A 201 12.01 9.52 -6.50
N THR A 202 13.16 10.06 -6.91
CA THR A 202 13.39 11.53 -6.86
C THR A 202 12.40 12.30 -7.73
N THR A 203 11.91 11.72 -8.83
CA THR A 203 10.84 12.31 -9.65
C THR A 203 9.58 12.59 -8.81
N PHE A 204 9.25 11.70 -7.86
CA PHE A 204 8.08 11.89 -6.98
C PHE A 204 8.26 13.01 -5.95
N LEU A 205 9.51 13.38 -5.64
CA LEU A 205 9.84 14.49 -4.76
C LEU A 205 9.79 15.84 -5.49
N ASN A 206 9.99 15.87 -6.81
CA ASN A 206 9.99 17.09 -7.60
C ASN A 206 8.56 17.69 -7.75
N PRO A 207 8.30 18.90 -7.22
CA PRO A 207 6.99 19.54 -7.33
C PRO A 207 6.61 19.94 -8.77
N GLN A 208 7.56 19.99 -9.69
CA GLN A 208 7.33 20.35 -11.10
C GLN A 208 7.35 19.15 -12.05
N ALA A 209 7.41 17.91 -11.52
CA ALA A 209 7.35 16.72 -12.35
C ALA A 209 6.05 16.67 -13.17
N THR A 210 6.16 16.34 -14.45
CA THR A 210 5.01 16.18 -15.34
C THR A 210 4.30 14.85 -15.09
N THR A 211 3.06 14.73 -15.56
CA THR A 211 2.30 13.46 -15.46
C THR A 211 3.03 12.32 -16.16
N GLU A 212 3.66 12.58 -17.30
CA GLU A 212 4.42 11.60 -18.09
C GLU A 212 5.61 11.08 -17.28
N GLN A 213 6.41 11.99 -16.70
CA GLN A 213 7.57 11.62 -15.87
C GLN A 213 7.16 10.78 -14.66
N ILE A 214 6.04 11.13 -14.02
CA ILE A 214 5.53 10.40 -12.84
C ILE A 214 5.00 9.02 -13.22
N THR A 215 4.24 8.94 -14.31
CA THR A 215 3.65 7.68 -14.76
C THR A 215 4.70 6.71 -15.29
N GLU A 216 5.70 7.21 -16.01
CA GLU A 216 6.87 6.45 -16.45
C GLU A 216 7.70 5.95 -15.26
N ALA A 217 8.08 6.84 -14.34
CA ALA A 217 8.85 6.46 -13.15
C ALA A 217 8.10 5.42 -12.29
N GLY A 218 6.80 5.63 -12.06
CA GLY A 218 5.97 4.69 -11.29
C GLY A 218 5.76 3.35 -12.00
N GLY A 219 5.55 3.35 -13.32
CA GLY A 219 5.44 2.13 -14.12
C GLY A 219 6.72 1.30 -14.05
N ASN A 220 7.86 1.95 -14.19
CA ASN A 220 9.17 1.32 -14.11
C ASN A 220 9.48 0.70 -12.74
N VAL A 221 9.12 1.39 -11.66
CA VAL A 221 9.21 0.82 -10.31
C VAL A 221 8.37 -0.45 -10.21
N LEU A 222 7.16 -0.45 -10.79
CA LEU A 222 6.31 -1.64 -10.80
C LEU A 222 6.91 -2.77 -11.66
N VAL A 223 7.49 -2.48 -12.84
CA VAL A 223 8.19 -3.49 -13.65
C VAL A 223 9.26 -4.22 -12.82
N ALA A 224 10.13 -3.47 -12.14
CA ALA A 224 11.14 -4.02 -11.26
C ALA A 224 10.54 -4.83 -10.09
N LEU A 225 9.47 -4.34 -9.46
CA LEU A 225 8.78 -5.02 -8.36
C LEU A 225 8.14 -6.36 -8.78
N TYR A 226 7.79 -6.51 -10.04
CA TYR A 226 7.29 -7.77 -10.61
C TYR A 226 8.39 -8.63 -11.26
N GLY A 227 9.66 -8.24 -11.09
CA GLY A 227 10.83 -9.02 -11.51
C GLY A 227 11.22 -8.87 -12.98
N GLY A 228 10.71 -7.83 -13.66
CA GLY A 228 11.18 -7.49 -15.01
C GLY A 228 12.25 -6.41 -15.01
N ASP A 229 12.89 -6.25 -16.17
CA ASP A 229 13.86 -5.19 -16.44
C ASP A 229 13.16 -3.93 -16.98
N PRO A 230 13.17 -2.80 -16.24
CA PRO A 230 12.55 -1.56 -16.68
C PRO A 230 13.20 -0.90 -17.91
N ALA A 231 14.38 -1.33 -18.33
CA ALA A 231 15.02 -0.81 -19.54
C ALA A 231 14.48 -1.47 -20.82
N THR A 232 13.95 -2.69 -20.70
CA THR A 232 13.61 -3.53 -21.86
C THR A 232 12.18 -4.07 -21.84
N GLN A 233 11.48 -3.99 -20.71
CA GLN A 233 10.16 -4.58 -20.53
C GLN A 233 9.14 -3.57 -20.02
N ASN A 234 7.88 -3.79 -20.36
CA ASN A 234 6.75 -3.03 -19.82
C ASN A 234 5.78 -3.91 -19.00
N LEU A 235 4.83 -3.26 -18.32
CA LEU A 235 3.89 -3.94 -17.43
C LEU A 235 2.93 -4.88 -18.18
N ASP A 236 2.53 -4.53 -19.40
CA ASP A 236 1.57 -5.34 -20.15
C ASP A 236 2.22 -6.64 -20.67
N GLU A 237 3.47 -6.58 -21.13
CA GLU A 237 4.29 -7.75 -21.46
C GLU A 237 4.49 -8.66 -20.23
N LEU A 238 4.94 -8.09 -19.10
CA LEU A 238 5.11 -8.86 -17.86
C LEU A 238 3.79 -9.48 -17.39
N ARG A 239 2.68 -8.75 -17.53
CA ARG A 239 1.35 -9.24 -17.17
C ARG A 239 0.93 -10.39 -18.07
N TYR A 240 1.18 -10.30 -19.38
CA TYR A 240 0.92 -11.37 -20.33
C TYR A 240 1.76 -12.63 -20.03
N HIS A 241 3.08 -12.46 -19.87
CA HIS A 241 3.99 -13.58 -19.55
C HIS A 241 3.59 -14.26 -18.23
N SER A 242 3.28 -13.46 -17.21
CA SER A 242 2.80 -13.95 -15.91
C SER A 242 1.51 -14.72 -16.06
N PHE A 243 0.57 -14.26 -16.90
CA PHE A 243 -0.69 -14.94 -17.17
C PHE A 243 -0.48 -16.28 -17.89
N VAL A 244 0.33 -16.31 -18.96
CA VAL A 244 0.59 -17.53 -19.73
C VAL A 244 1.20 -18.61 -18.83
N LYS A 245 2.23 -18.25 -18.05
CA LYS A 245 2.88 -19.16 -17.09
C LYS A 245 1.91 -19.67 -16.01
N ALA A 246 1.03 -18.79 -15.56
CA ALA A 246 0.05 -19.09 -14.53
C ALA A 246 -1.06 -20.02 -14.99
N ALA A 247 -1.61 -19.75 -16.18
CA ALA A 247 -2.79 -20.46 -16.65
C ALA A 247 -2.46 -21.89 -17.10
N ALA A 248 -1.18 -22.23 -17.30
CA ALA A 248 -0.71 -23.62 -17.40
C ALA A 248 -0.88 -24.43 -16.09
N LYS A 249 -1.16 -23.77 -14.94
CA LYS A 249 -1.35 -24.42 -13.64
C LYS A 249 -2.83 -24.72 -13.38
N THR A 250 -3.11 -25.83 -12.69
CA THR A 250 -4.48 -26.25 -12.32
C THR A 250 -5.14 -25.35 -11.28
N LYS A 251 -4.36 -24.58 -10.52
CA LYS A 251 -4.81 -23.54 -9.59
C LYS A 251 -4.03 -22.26 -9.86
N PHE A 252 -4.71 -21.21 -10.29
CA PHE A 252 -4.13 -19.90 -10.51
C PHE A 252 -4.86 -18.82 -9.72
N ASN A 253 -4.09 -17.94 -9.10
CA ASN A 253 -4.60 -16.75 -8.42
C ASN A 253 -4.32 -15.50 -9.27
N LEU A 254 -5.35 -15.00 -9.94
CA LEU A 254 -5.33 -13.77 -10.74
C LEU A 254 -4.78 -12.55 -9.99
N ALA A 255 -4.89 -12.52 -8.66
CA ALA A 255 -4.38 -11.43 -7.83
C ALA A 255 -2.83 -11.32 -7.80
N ARG A 256 -2.12 -12.32 -8.34
CA ARG A 256 -0.64 -12.30 -8.43
C ARG A 256 -0.11 -11.59 -9.67
N LEU A 257 -0.96 -11.30 -10.66
CA LEU A 257 -0.55 -10.62 -11.88
C LEU A 257 -0.08 -9.19 -11.61
N PRO A 258 0.91 -8.69 -12.38
CA PRO A 258 1.23 -7.26 -12.45
C PRO A 258 -0.01 -6.42 -12.75
N PRO A 259 -0.17 -5.19 -12.24
CA PRO A 259 -1.29 -4.32 -12.62
C PRO A 259 -1.27 -4.04 -14.13
N THR A 260 -2.40 -3.65 -14.71
CA THR A 260 -2.43 -3.09 -16.07
C THR A 260 -1.69 -1.76 -16.09
N THR A 261 -1.13 -1.38 -17.24
CA THR A 261 -0.46 -0.07 -17.41
C THR A 261 -1.35 1.09 -16.94
N ASP A 262 -2.62 1.12 -17.36
CA ASP A 262 -3.56 2.20 -16.97
C ASP A 262 -3.78 2.26 -15.43
N ALA A 263 -3.96 1.10 -14.78
CA ALA A 263 -4.10 1.04 -13.32
C ALA A 263 -2.81 1.47 -12.60
N ALA A 264 -1.64 1.14 -13.15
CA ALA A 264 -0.34 1.54 -12.64
C ALA A 264 -0.13 3.06 -12.76
N GLN A 265 -0.47 3.66 -13.91
CA GLN A 265 -0.40 5.10 -14.13
C GLN A 265 -1.26 5.87 -13.13
N LEU A 266 -2.53 5.47 -12.97
CA LEU A 266 -3.45 6.07 -11.99
C LEU A 266 -2.94 5.91 -10.54
N HIS A 267 -2.29 4.79 -10.23
CA HIS A 267 -1.66 4.60 -8.92
C HIS A 267 -0.48 5.55 -8.72
N ALA A 268 0.43 5.66 -9.70
CA ALA A 268 1.56 6.57 -9.68
C ALA A 268 1.13 8.03 -9.48
N MET A 269 0.10 8.48 -10.22
CA MET A 269 -0.45 9.83 -10.08
C MET A 269 -0.97 10.10 -8.67
N ARG A 270 -1.72 9.17 -8.07
CA ARG A 270 -2.22 9.33 -6.69
C ARG A 270 -1.11 9.28 -5.66
N SER A 271 -0.13 8.40 -5.83
CA SER A 271 1.04 8.33 -4.95
C SER A 271 1.84 9.63 -5.00
N TYR A 272 2.02 10.23 -6.18
CA TYR A 272 2.64 11.54 -6.33
C TYR A 272 1.83 12.64 -5.63
N HIS A 273 0.52 12.70 -5.83
CA HIS A 273 -0.36 13.64 -5.12
C HIS A 273 -0.21 13.56 -3.59
N GLN A 274 -0.16 12.34 -3.05
CA GLN A 274 0.04 12.11 -1.62
C GLN A 274 1.44 12.59 -1.15
N VAL A 275 2.50 12.23 -1.87
CA VAL A 275 3.88 12.67 -1.55
C VAL A 275 3.99 14.19 -1.57
N GLN A 276 3.41 14.83 -2.58
CA GLN A 276 3.43 16.29 -2.71
C GLN A 276 2.64 16.97 -1.58
N THR A 277 1.51 16.40 -1.17
CA THR A 277 0.75 16.87 -0.01
C THR A 277 1.59 16.78 1.28
N TRP A 278 2.33 15.68 1.47
CA TRP A 278 3.25 15.55 2.60
C TRP A 278 4.40 16.58 2.57
N LEU A 279 4.86 16.96 1.39
CA LEU A 279 5.86 18.03 1.23
C LEU A 279 5.27 19.45 1.34
N GLY A 280 3.97 19.58 1.61
CA GLY A 280 3.28 20.88 1.71
C GLY A 280 2.94 21.53 0.37
N ASN A 281 3.08 20.80 -0.74
CA ASN A 281 2.72 21.28 -2.07
C ASN A 281 1.26 20.94 -2.37
N GLU A 282 0.39 21.96 -2.36
CA GLU A 282 -1.03 21.77 -2.67
C GLU A 282 -1.21 21.44 -4.16
N LYS A 283 -1.85 20.30 -4.43
CA LYS A 283 -2.16 19.84 -5.79
C LYS A 283 -3.63 19.44 -5.89
N ASP A 284 -4.28 19.84 -6.98
CA ASP A 284 -5.67 19.49 -7.26
C ASP A 284 -5.82 17.97 -7.45
N PRO A 285 -6.50 17.24 -6.53
CA PRO A 285 -6.61 15.78 -6.61
C PRO A 285 -7.27 15.29 -7.90
N LEU A 286 -8.16 16.08 -8.52
CA LEU A 286 -8.86 15.70 -9.74
C LEU A 286 -7.91 15.57 -10.95
N LYS A 287 -6.76 16.25 -10.91
CA LYS A 287 -5.70 16.13 -11.92
C LYS A 287 -4.78 14.93 -11.67
N TRP A 288 -4.85 14.29 -10.50
CA TRP A 288 -3.90 13.29 -10.04
C TRP A 288 -4.56 11.95 -9.68
N GLY A 289 -5.49 11.50 -10.52
CA GLY A 289 -6.06 10.15 -10.42
C GLY A 289 -7.17 9.98 -9.39
N TRP A 290 -7.79 11.08 -8.95
CA TRP A 290 -9.02 11.10 -8.15
C TRP A 290 -10.22 11.60 -8.98
N THR A 291 -11.42 11.24 -8.55
CA THR A 291 -12.68 11.72 -9.15
C THR A 291 -13.69 12.06 -8.07
N HIS A 292 -14.59 12.99 -8.37
CA HIS A 292 -15.64 13.41 -7.44
C HIS A 292 -16.86 12.48 -7.54
N THR A 293 -17.39 12.08 -6.39
CA THR A 293 -18.63 11.31 -6.25
C THR A 293 -19.56 12.01 -5.26
N PRO A 294 -20.86 11.65 -5.20
CA PRO A 294 -21.76 12.18 -4.16
C PRO A 294 -21.27 11.96 -2.73
N SER A 295 -20.46 10.92 -2.51
CA SER A 295 -19.89 10.54 -1.22
C SER A 295 -18.49 11.15 -0.96
N GLY A 296 -17.94 11.95 -1.87
CA GLY A 296 -16.61 12.58 -1.76
C GLY A 296 -15.64 12.14 -2.86
N LEU A 297 -14.33 12.35 -2.63
CA LEU A 297 -13.29 11.92 -3.56
C LEU A 297 -13.05 10.41 -3.52
N PHE A 298 -13.03 9.79 -4.70
CA PHE A 298 -12.70 8.38 -4.88
C PHE A 298 -11.56 8.21 -5.88
N PRO A 299 -10.74 7.15 -5.74
CA PRO A 299 -9.75 6.81 -6.74
C PRO A 299 -10.41 6.66 -8.12
N LYS A 300 -9.90 7.36 -9.13
CA LYS A 300 -10.28 7.11 -10.52
C LYS A 300 -9.94 5.66 -10.84
N LYS A 301 -10.94 4.93 -11.35
CA LYS A 301 -10.80 3.54 -11.78
C LYS A 301 -10.25 3.50 -13.21
N SER A 302 -9.57 2.42 -13.54
CA SER A 302 -9.16 2.12 -14.91
C SER A 302 -10.39 2.06 -15.80
N GLU A 303 -10.32 2.70 -16.96
CA GLU A 303 -11.39 2.69 -17.98
C GLU A 303 -11.25 1.48 -18.90
N LYS A 304 -10.06 0.87 -18.94
CA LYS A 304 -9.78 -0.34 -19.71
C LYS A 304 -10.22 -1.58 -18.94
N ASP A 305 -10.68 -2.58 -19.66
CA ASP A 305 -11.00 -3.86 -19.05
C ASP A 305 -9.76 -4.46 -18.36
N PRO A 306 -9.92 -5.05 -17.17
CA PRO A 306 -8.81 -5.63 -16.43
C PRO A 306 -8.16 -6.81 -17.16
N THR A 307 -8.77 -7.31 -18.22
CA THR A 307 -8.34 -8.44 -19.03
C THR A 307 -8.92 -8.26 -20.44
N PRO A 308 -8.11 -8.34 -21.51
CA PRO A 308 -8.60 -8.33 -22.89
C PRO A 308 -9.76 -9.33 -23.09
N GLU A 309 -10.74 -8.99 -23.93
CA GLU A 309 -11.89 -9.87 -24.18
C GLU A 309 -11.46 -11.26 -24.69
N SER A 310 -10.39 -11.31 -25.50
CA SER A 310 -9.75 -12.54 -25.97
C SER A 310 -9.29 -13.47 -24.84
N LEU A 311 -8.96 -12.91 -23.67
CA LEU A 311 -8.58 -13.65 -22.46
C LEU A 311 -9.78 -14.17 -21.67
N LEU A 312 -10.92 -13.48 -21.70
CA LEU A 312 -12.19 -13.99 -21.17
C LEU A 312 -12.78 -15.10 -22.06
N GLN A 313 -12.51 -15.02 -23.35
CA GLN A 313 -12.86 -16.03 -24.36
C GLN A 313 -11.83 -17.17 -24.45
N CYS A 314 -10.80 -17.21 -23.57
CA CYS A 314 -9.81 -18.28 -23.55
C CYS A 314 -10.43 -19.62 -23.17
N ILE A 315 -10.84 -20.38 -24.19
CA ILE A 315 -11.29 -21.76 -24.03
C ILE A 315 -10.10 -22.69 -24.27
N SER A 316 -9.76 -23.46 -23.24
CA SER A 316 -8.80 -24.55 -23.35
C SER A 316 -9.50 -25.83 -23.84
N CYS A 317 -8.91 -26.45 -24.85
CA CYS A 317 -9.31 -27.73 -25.40
C CYS A 317 -8.57 -28.85 -24.63
N THR A 318 -9.24 -29.96 -24.32
CA THR A 318 -8.59 -31.18 -23.75
C THR A 318 -8.30 -32.23 -24.84
N CYS A 319 -8.28 -31.81 -26.11
CA CYS A 319 -8.12 -32.71 -27.25
C CYS A 319 -6.75 -33.40 -27.22
N LYS A 320 -6.73 -34.73 -27.33
CA LYS A 320 -5.50 -35.54 -27.28
C LYS A 320 -4.81 -35.71 -28.64
N LYS A 321 -5.53 -35.49 -29.74
CA LYS A 321 -5.10 -35.78 -31.12
C LYS A 321 -5.20 -34.55 -32.03
N GLY A 322 -4.81 -33.38 -31.52
CA GLY A 322 -4.98 -32.09 -32.21
C GLY A 322 -6.36 -31.45 -32.02
N CYS A 323 -6.43 -30.12 -32.05
CA CYS A 323 -7.71 -29.38 -31.92
C CYS A 323 -8.36 -29.21 -33.33
N THR A 324 -8.79 -30.33 -33.94
CA THR A 324 -9.46 -30.39 -35.26
C THR A 324 -10.99 -30.29 -35.13
N ASN A 325 -11.77 -30.79 -36.10
CA ASN A 325 -13.25 -30.71 -36.12
C ASN A 325 -13.95 -31.30 -34.87
N ALA A 326 -13.29 -32.20 -34.13
CA ALA A 326 -13.83 -32.76 -32.90
C ALA A 326 -13.68 -31.81 -31.69
N CYS A 327 -12.90 -30.75 -31.82
CA CYS A 327 -12.57 -29.84 -30.73
C CYS A 327 -13.79 -29.06 -30.23
N GLY A 328 -13.98 -29.05 -28.91
CA GLY A 328 -15.04 -28.28 -28.25
C GLY A 328 -14.98 -26.79 -28.55
N CYS A 329 -13.78 -26.18 -28.54
CA CYS A 329 -13.61 -24.76 -28.88
C CYS A 329 -14.10 -24.47 -30.30
N ARG A 330 -13.63 -25.25 -31.29
CA ARG A 330 -14.02 -25.11 -32.70
C ARG A 330 -15.52 -25.33 -32.93
N LYS A 331 -16.14 -26.28 -32.21
CA LYS A 331 -17.59 -26.52 -32.28
C LYS A 331 -18.42 -25.38 -31.69
N ALA A 332 -17.85 -24.65 -30.74
CA ALA A 332 -18.43 -23.43 -30.18
C ALA A 332 -18.06 -22.17 -30.99
N ASP A 333 -17.47 -22.33 -32.18
CA ASP A 333 -16.99 -21.25 -33.05
C ASP A 333 -15.93 -20.35 -32.39
N LEU A 334 -15.07 -20.94 -31.58
CA LEU A 334 -14.01 -20.25 -30.82
C LEU A 334 -12.63 -20.82 -31.13
N HIS A 335 -11.62 -19.95 -31.10
CA HIS A 335 -10.22 -20.34 -31.27
C HIS A 335 -9.67 -21.01 -30.00
N CYS A 336 -8.81 -21.98 -30.19
CA CYS A 336 -8.06 -22.63 -29.12
C CYS A 336 -6.92 -21.73 -28.66
N TYR A 337 -6.87 -21.51 -27.35
CA TYR A 337 -5.81 -20.70 -26.76
C TYR A 337 -4.59 -21.53 -26.35
N LEU A 338 -3.47 -20.87 -26.02
CA LEU A 338 -2.20 -21.47 -25.54
C LEU A 338 -2.39 -22.41 -24.32
N LEU A 339 -3.56 -22.40 -23.71
CA LEU A 339 -3.94 -23.18 -22.54
C LEU A 339 -4.55 -24.56 -22.85
N CYS A 340 -4.60 -24.95 -24.12
CA CYS A 340 -5.04 -26.30 -24.48
C CYS A 340 -4.10 -27.36 -23.93
N LYS A 341 -4.66 -28.32 -23.18
CA LYS A 341 -3.92 -29.25 -22.30
C LYS A 341 -2.81 -30.06 -23.01
N HIS A 342 -2.98 -30.32 -24.30
CA HIS A 342 -2.08 -31.21 -25.05
C HIS A 342 -1.30 -30.52 -26.17
N CYS A 343 -1.85 -29.49 -26.82
CA CYS A 343 -1.13 -28.80 -27.88
C CYS A 343 -0.42 -27.53 -27.42
N ILE A 344 -0.82 -26.94 -26.28
CA ILE A 344 -0.21 -25.75 -25.67
C ILE A 344 -0.07 -24.59 -26.69
N GLY A 345 -0.98 -24.53 -27.67
CA GLY A 345 -0.94 -23.62 -28.82
C GLY A 345 0.18 -23.85 -29.86
N GLN A 346 1.21 -24.65 -29.58
CA GLN A 346 2.33 -24.90 -30.52
C GLN A 346 1.97 -25.84 -31.67
N SER A 347 1.22 -26.92 -31.40
CA SER A 347 0.77 -27.88 -32.42
C SER A 347 -0.74 -27.79 -32.65
N CYS A 348 -1.31 -26.60 -32.43
CA CYS A 348 -2.75 -26.39 -32.48
C CYS A 348 -3.19 -26.08 -33.91
N GLU A 349 -4.15 -26.86 -34.41
CA GLU A 349 -4.80 -26.63 -35.72
C GLU A 349 -6.00 -25.67 -35.64
N ASN A 350 -6.26 -25.08 -34.47
CA ASN A 350 -7.27 -24.04 -34.27
C ASN A 350 -6.70 -22.87 -33.44
N PRO A 351 -5.47 -22.39 -33.71
CA PRO A 351 -4.83 -21.40 -32.84
C PRO A 351 -5.54 -20.05 -32.95
N MET A 352 -5.49 -19.25 -31.88
CA MET A 352 -5.88 -17.84 -31.98
C MET A 352 -4.95 -17.14 -33.00
N PRO A 353 -5.48 -16.30 -33.90
CA PRO A 353 -4.63 -15.48 -34.76
C PRO A 353 -3.76 -14.56 -33.89
N VAL A 354 -2.45 -14.54 -34.15
CA VAL A 354 -1.53 -13.60 -33.50
C VAL A 354 -1.93 -12.20 -33.98
N ILE A 355 -2.47 -11.38 -33.08
CA ILE A 355 -2.66 -9.95 -33.36
C ILE A 355 -1.28 -9.31 -33.20
N LEU A 356 -0.53 -9.25 -34.31
CA LEU A 356 0.58 -8.33 -34.44
C LEU A 356 -0.04 -6.97 -34.76
N ASP A 357 -0.09 -6.07 -33.79
CA ASP A 357 -0.26 -4.64 -34.09
C ASP A 357 1.04 -4.17 -34.76
N ASN A 358 1.12 -4.41 -36.07
CA ASN A 358 2.22 -3.98 -36.92
C ASN A 358 2.09 -2.46 -37.17
N GLU A 359 2.78 -1.67 -36.37
CA GLU A 359 3.42 -0.45 -36.85
C GLU A 359 4.93 -0.53 -36.57
N SER A 360 5.66 -1.29 -37.39
CA SER A 360 7.04 -0.97 -37.79
C SER A 360 7.56 -1.98 -38.81
N GLU A 361 8.21 -1.44 -39.84
CA GLU A 361 8.74 -2.14 -41.00
C GLU A 361 9.93 -3.06 -40.65
N GLU A 362 10.02 -4.15 -41.41
CA GLU A 362 11.13 -5.07 -41.67
C GLU A 362 12.38 -5.04 -40.74
N GLY A 363 12.58 -6.13 -39.99
CA GLY A 363 13.85 -6.50 -39.37
C GLY A 363 13.80 -7.92 -38.80
N ASP A 364 14.78 -8.76 -39.17
CA ASP A 364 14.83 -10.23 -39.03
C ASP A 364 14.35 -10.86 -37.71
N ALA A 365 13.78 -12.07 -37.83
CA ALA A 365 13.34 -12.93 -36.74
C ALA A 365 14.48 -13.30 -35.76
N PRO A 366 14.28 -13.21 -34.43
CA PRO A 366 15.23 -13.74 -33.48
C PRO A 366 15.14 -15.28 -33.43
N ALA A 367 16.30 -15.93 -33.39
CA ALA A 367 16.44 -17.38 -33.26
C ALA A 367 15.92 -17.91 -31.90
N PRO A 368 15.56 -19.21 -31.81
CA PRO A 368 15.07 -19.80 -30.58
C PRO A 368 16.16 -19.79 -29.50
N ILE A 369 15.85 -19.22 -28.33
CA ILE A 369 16.69 -19.35 -27.13
C ILE A 369 16.44 -20.75 -26.56
N ASP A 370 17.48 -21.59 -26.59
CA ASP A 370 17.49 -22.89 -25.93
C ASP A 370 17.22 -22.73 -24.43
N MET A 371 16.17 -23.40 -23.96
CA MET A 371 15.83 -23.51 -22.55
C MET A 371 16.82 -24.43 -21.86
N VAL A 372 17.77 -23.86 -21.11
CA VAL A 372 18.51 -24.61 -20.10
C VAL A 372 17.61 -24.73 -18.87
N ASP A 373 17.27 -25.97 -18.54
CA ASP A 373 16.42 -26.37 -17.40
C ASP A 373 17.20 -26.14 -16.09
N GLU A 374 17.14 -24.93 -15.53
CA GLU A 374 17.60 -24.67 -14.17
C GLU A 374 16.42 -24.92 -13.21
N GLN A 375 16.36 -26.16 -12.73
CA GLN A 375 15.47 -26.57 -11.65
C GLN A 375 15.86 -25.82 -10.37
N LEU A 376 15.17 -24.71 -10.08
CA LEU A 376 15.14 -24.16 -8.73
C LEU A 376 13.96 -24.82 -7.98
N GLU A 377 14.28 -25.84 -7.20
CA GLU A 377 13.42 -26.36 -6.14
C GLU A 377 13.18 -25.24 -5.12
N CYS A 378 11.96 -24.71 -5.08
CA CYS A 378 11.50 -23.95 -3.92
C CYS A 378 10.73 -24.92 -3.02
N GLU A 379 11.38 -25.32 -1.93
CA GLU A 379 10.76 -26.02 -0.82
C GLU A 379 9.57 -25.21 -0.28
N ASP A 380 8.45 -25.91 -0.11
CA ASP A 380 7.28 -25.42 0.58
C ASP A 380 7.63 -25.18 2.05
N ILE A 381 7.70 -23.91 2.46
CA ILE A 381 7.58 -23.55 3.87
C ILE A 381 6.12 -23.21 4.12
N GLU A 382 5.41 -24.18 4.67
CA GLU A 382 4.16 -23.96 5.40
C GLU A 382 4.43 -22.96 6.54
N LEU A 383 3.65 -21.88 6.58
CA LEU A 383 2.99 -21.31 7.77
C LEU A 383 2.07 -20.13 7.38
#